data_AF-A0A2M8DU56-F1
#
_entry.id   AF-A0A2M8DU56-F1
#
_cell.length_a   1.000
_cell.length_b   1.000
_cell.length_c   1.000
_cell.angle_alpha   90.00
_cell.angle_beta   90.00
_cell.angle_gamma   90.00
#
_symmetry.space_group_name_H-M   'P 1'
#
loop_
_entity.id
_entity.type
_entity.pdbx_description
1 polymer ?
#
loop_
_entity_poly.entity_id
_entity_poly.type
_entity_poly.pdbx_seq_one_letter_code
_entity_poly.pdbx_strand_id
1 'polypeptide(L)' 'TGDLIAAVGSSGGNEDSGLYFELRYKGQPINPNHWIKHP' A
#
# COMPACT_ATOMS: atom_id res chain seq x y z
N THR A 1 11.29 0.00 12.34
CA THR A 1 10.11 -0.75 12.84
C THR A 1 8.86 0.02 12.43
N GLY A 2 7.72 -0.66 12.29
CA GLY A 2 6.45 -0.02 11.92
C GLY A 2 5.54 0.21 13.13
N ASP A 3 4.74 1.27 13.07
CA ASP A 3 3.67 1.57 14.04
C ASP A 3 2.31 1.13 13.50
N LEU A 4 1.38 0.79 14.39
CA LEU A 4 -0.01 0.52 14.01
C LEU A 4 -0.71 1.84 13.69
N ILE A 5 -1.18 1.98 12.45
CA ILE A 5 -1.88 3.20 11.99
C ILE A 5 -3.34 2.94 11.57
N ALA A 6 -3.69 1.70 11.21
CA ALA A 6 -5.02 1.31 10.77
C ALA A 6 -5.16 -0.22 10.64
N ALA A 7 -6.40 -0.69 10.52
CA ALA A 7 -6.74 -2.03 10.03
C ALA A 7 -7.15 -1.97 8.55
N VAL A 8 -6.98 -3.09 7.83
CA VAL A 8 -7.42 -3.23 6.43
C VAL A 8 -8.95 -3.35 6.33
N GLY A 9 -9.51 -3.12 5.14
CA GLY A 9 -10.95 -3.22 4.88
C GLY A 9 -11.27 -3.17 3.39
N SER A 10 -12.55 -2.97 3.06
CA SER A 10 -13.08 -3.03 1.68
C SER A 10 -13.71 -1.70 1.21
N SER A 11 -13.48 -0.59 1.90
CA SER A 11 -14.10 0.72 1.61
C SER A 11 -13.75 1.31 0.24
N GLY A 12 -12.71 0.81 -0.43
CA GLY A 12 -12.28 1.23 -1.77
C GLY A 12 -13.12 0.69 -2.92
N GLY A 13 -14.24 0.01 -2.66
CA GLY A 13 -15.14 -0.54 -3.68
C GLY A 13 -14.79 -1.97 -4.15
N ASN A 14 -13.85 -2.64 -3.46
CA ASN A 14 -13.63 -4.07 -3.62
C ASN A 14 -14.60 -4.83 -2.70
N GLU A 15 -15.05 -6.01 -3.11
CA GLU A 15 -15.92 -6.85 -2.27
C GLU A 15 -15.15 -7.43 -1.08
N ASP A 16 -13.87 -7.79 -1.31
CA ASP A 16 -12.98 -8.34 -0.31
C ASP A 16 -12.14 -7.27 0.40
N SER A 17 -11.78 -7.55 1.65
CA SER A 17 -10.86 -6.69 2.41
C SER A 17 -9.42 -6.83 1.89
N GLY A 18 -8.75 -5.70 1.69
CA GLY A 18 -7.37 -5.68 1.21
C GLY A 18 -6.66 -4.36 1.46
N LEU A 19 -5.34 -4.36 1.28
CA LEU A 19 -4.50 -3.16 1.35
C LEU A 19 -4.03 -2.80 -0.06
N TYR A 20 -4.54 -1.68 -0.59
CA TYR A 20 -3.95 -1.02 -1.75
C TYR A 20 -3.01 0.09 -1.27
N PHE A 21 -1.80 0.15 -1.82
CA PHE A 21 -0.86 1.24 -1.59
C PHE A 21 -0.06 1.55 -2.85
N GLU A 22 0.35 2.80 -3.00
CA GLU A 22 1.25 3.24 -4.06
C GLU A 22 2.43 4.03 -3.48
N LEU A 23 3.59 3.91 -4.13
CA LEU A 23 4.75 4.74 -3.81
C LEU A 23 4.88 5.81 -4.89
N ARG A 24 5.17 7.04 -4.47
CA ARG A 24 5.41 8.17 -5.37
C ARG A 24 6.66 8.93 -4.97
N TYR A 25 7.44 9.33 -5.96
CA TYR A 25 8.56 10.25 -5.77
C TYR A 25 8.35 11.46 -6.67
N LYS A 26 8.31 12.66 -6.06
CA LYS A 26 8.01 13.92 -6.76
C LYS A 26 6.71 13.86 -7.58
N GLY A 27 5.67 13.24 -7.01
CA GLY A 27 4.36 13.09 -7.64
C GLY A 27 4.24 11.97 -8.69
N GLN A 28 5.36 11.41 -9.13
CA GLN A 28 5.38 10.32 -10.11
C GLN A 28 5.29 8.96 -9.42
N PRO A 29 4.41 8.06 -9.90
CA PRO A 29 4.33 6.70 -9.38
C PRO A 29 5.64 5.94 -9.64
N ILE A 30 6.08 5.14 -8.67
CA ILE A 30 7.25 4.27 -8.80
C ILE A 30 6.87 2.82 -8.53
N ASN A 31 7.55 1.88 -9.17
CA ASN A 31 7.31 0.44 -8.96
C ASN A 31 7.69 0.04 -7.53
N PRO A 32 6.73 -0.39 -6.67
CA PRO A 32 6.99 -0.71 -5.27
C PRO A 32 7.95 -1.89 -5.07
N ASN A 33 8.08 -2.79 -6.05
CA ASN A 33 8.95 -3.96 -5.96
C ASN A 33 10.44 -3.61 -5.85
N HIS A 34 10.84 -2.38 -6.19
CA HIS A 34 12.21 -1.92 -5.93
C HIS A 34 12.48 -1.60 -4.45
N TRP A 35 11.43 -1.32 -3.67
CA TRP A 35 11.54 -0.90 -2.26
C TRP A 35 11.22 -2.02 -1.29
N ILE A 36 10.30 -2.91 -1.67
CA ILE A 36 9.90 -4.05 -0.84
C ILE A 36 11.01 -5.11 -0.92
N LYS A 37 11.74 -5.26 0.19
CA LYS A 37 12.84 -6.23 0.28
C LYS A 37 12.35 -7.68 0.33
N HIS A 38 11.15 -7.90 0.85
CA HIS A 38 10.48 -9.20 0.97
C HIS A 38 8.97 -9.00 0.81
N PRO A 39 8.36 -9.43 -0.30
CA PRO A 39 6.92 -9.33 -0.51
C PRO A 39 6.11 -10.26 0.40
#